data_AF-A0A950EZY4-F1
#
_entry.id   AF-A0A950EZY4-F1
#
_cell.length_a   1.000
_cell.length_b   1.000
_cell.length_c   1.000
_cell.angle_alpha   90.00
_cell.angle_beta   90.00
_cell.angle_gamma   90.00
#
_symmetry.space_group_name_H-M   'P 1'
#
loop_
_entity.id
_entity.type
_entity.pdbx_description
1 polymer ?
#
loop_
_entity_poly.entity_id
_entity_poly.type
_entity_poly.pdbx_seq_one_letter_code
_entity_poly.pdbx_strand_id
1 'polypeptide(L)'
;MTENEFLDRLRASGKSDETLAEIERLGFRHDFILNNVLVDSGSVNVAHIAMLWQGMPNKHDRKRTQALLDLLTSAGLLQHDQQTDTWTPVGKQ
;
A
#
# COMPACT_ATOMS: atom_id res chain seq x y z
N MET A 1 3.94 -11.34 -2.75
CA MET A 1 4.77 -10.51 -3.66
C MET A 1 6.21 -10.33 -3.15
N THR A 2 7.22 -10.37 -4.03
CA THR A 2 8.63 -10.04 -3.76
C THR A 2 8.97 -8.58 -4.08
N GLU A 3 10.11 -8.06 -3.60
CA GLU A 3 10.55 -6.69 -3.90
C GLU A 3 10.78 -6.46 -5.40
N ASN A 4 11.36 -7.44 -6.11
CA ASN A 4 11.56 -7.34 -7.55
C ASN A 4 10.22 -7.28 -8.31
N GLU A 5 9.26 -8.13 -7.96
CA GLU A 5 7.91 -8.09 -8.55
C GLU A 5 7.21 -6.74 -8.30
N PHE A 6 7.39 -6.17 -7.11
CA PHE A 6 6.86 -4.85 -6.77
C PHE A 6 7.47 -3.74 -7.64
N LEU A 7 8.81 -3.71 -7.76
CA LEU A 7 9.50 -2.73 -8.58
C LEU A 7 9.17 -2.89 -10.07
N ASP A 8 9.07 -4.12 -10.57
CA ASP A 8 8.72 -4.38 -11.97
C ASP A 8 7.29 -3.90 -12.29
N ARG A 9 6.35 -4.11 -11.38
CA ARG A 9 4.98 -3.60 -11.55
C ARG A 9 4.88 -2.10 -11.47
N LEU A 10 5.65 -1.46 -10.58
CA LEU A 10 5.75 -0.01 -10.54
C LEU A 10 6.37 0.56 -11.81
N ARG A 11 7.36 -0.11 -12.41
CA ARG A 11 7.92 0.29 -13.70
C ARG A 11 6.89 0.13 -14.82
N ALA A 12 6.14 -0.97 -14.82
CA ALA A 12 5.09 -1.22 -15.79
C ALA A 12 3.94 -0.18 -15.74
N SER A 13 3.71 0.44 -14.57
CA SER A 13 2.70 1.51 -14.44
C SER A 13 3.15 2.85 -15.02
N GLY A 14 4.44 2.99 -15.37
CA GLY A 14 5.02 4.24 -15.89
C GLY A 14 5.16 5.36 -14.85
N LYS A 15 4.90 5.07 -13.56
CA LYS A 15 4.95 6.03 -12.45
C LYS A 15 5.88 5.57 -11.32
N SER A 16 6.89 4.74 -11.62
CA SER A 16 7.76 4.14 -10.60
C SER A 16 8.41 5.20 -9.71
N ASP A 17 9.04 6.20 -10.31
CA ASP A 17 9.88 7.14 -9.58
C ASP A 17 9.05 8.07 -8.69
N GLU A 18 7.90 8.54 -9.19
CA GLU A 18 6.93 9.33 -8.42
C GLU A 18 6.33 8.52 -7.26
N THR A 19 5.95 7.26 -7.51
CA THR A 19 5.36 6.40 -6.49
C THR A 19 6.35 6.10 -5.38
N LEU A 20 7.60 5.79 -5.71
CA LEU A 20 8.66 5.51 -4.73
C LEU A 20 9.01 6.75 -3.90
N ALA A 21 9.13 7.92 -4.55
CA ALA A 21 9.38 9.17 -3.84
C ALA A 21 8.24 9.52 -2.87
N GLU A 22 6.99 9.29 -3.28
CA GLU A 22 5.82 9.54 -2.44
C GLU A 22 5.72 8.56 -1.26
N ILE A 23 6.06 7.28 -1.47
CA ILE A 23 6.16 6.29 -0.39
C ILE A 23 7.17 6.74 0.69
N GLU A 24 8.35 7.19 0.26
CA GLU A 24 9.38 7.70 1.16
C GLU A 24 8.91 8.96 1.89
N ARG A 25 8.26 9.90 1.18
CA ARG A 25 7.69 11.12 1.76
C ARG A 25 6.62 10.84 2.82
N LEU A 26 5.84 9.77 2.64
CA LEU A 26 4.83 9.33 3.62
C LEU A 26 5.46 8.62 4.84
N GLY A 27 6.73 8.20 4.73
CA GLY A 27 7.50 7.57 5.81
C GLY A 27 7.34 6.05 5.89
N PHE A 28 6.93 5.40 4.79
CA PHE A 28 6.80 3.95 4.73
C PHE A 28 8.03 3.32 4.10
N ARG A 29 8.43 2.18 4.66
CA ARG A 29 9.49 1.35 4.07
C ARG A 29 8.89 0.31 3.13
N HIS A 30 9.63 -0.09 2.10
CA HIS A 30 9.16 -1.09 1.13
C HIS A 30 8.90 -2.44 1.79
N ASP A 31 9.77 -2.87 2.72
CA ASP A 31 9.60 -4.13 3.46
C ASP A 31 8.28 -4.16 4.24
N PHE A 32 7.88 -3.03 4.84
CA PHE A 32 6.61 -2.92 5.51
C PHE A 32 5.44 -3.08 4.54
N ILE A 33 5.50 -2.42 3.38
CA ILE A 33 4.45 -2.50 2.35
C ILE A 33 4.31 -3.93 1.84
N LEU A 34 5.42 -4.58 1.50
CA LEU A 34 5.43 -5.96 1.00
C LEU A 34 4.88 -6.96 2.02
N ASN A 35 5.26 -6.81 3.29
CA ASN A 35 4.93 -7.78 4.34
C ASN A 35 3.57 -7.55 5.00
N ASN A 36 2.94 -6.38 4.82
CA ASN A 36 1.71 -6.03 5.55
C ASN A 36 0.58 -5.53 4.64
N VAL A 37 0.90 -4.94 3.48
CA VAL A 37 -0.09 -4.33 2.57
C VAL A 37 -0.28 -5.19 1.32
N LEU A 38 0.81 -5.66 0.72
CA LEU A 38 0.82 -6.45 -0.52
C LEU A 38 0.93 -7.97 -0.27
N VAL A 39 0.35 -8.43 0.85
CA VAL A 39 0.29 -9.85 1.19
C VAL A 39 -0.85 -10.51 0.42
N ASP A 40 -0.51 -11.49 -0.43
CA ASP A 40 -1.39 -12.10 -1.44
C ASP A 40 -2.73 -12.70 -0.93
N SER A 41 -2.96 -12.80 0.38
CA SER A 41 -4.08 -13.55 0.97
C SER A 41 -5.08 -12.73 1.79
N GLY A 42 -4.98 -11.40 1.86
CA GLY A 42 -5.81 -10.61 2.76
C GLY A 42 -6.26 -9.26 2.22
N SER A 43 -7.52 -8.93 2.48
CA SER A 43 -7.96 -7.54 2.41
C SER A 43 -7.48 -6.78 3.64
N VAL A 44 -7.09 -5.53 3.44
CA VAL A 44 -6.58 -4.64 4.49
C VAL A 44 -7.43 -3.38 4.57
N ASN A 45 -7.43 -2.72 5.72
CA ASN A 45 -8.06 -1.41 5.86
C ASN A 45 -7.09 -0.43 6.54
N VAL A 46 -7.42 0.86 6.49
CA VAL A 46 -6.59 1.93 7.04
C VAL A 46 -6.27 1.72 8.52
N ALA A 47 -7.26 1.33 9.32
CA ALA A 47 -7.08 1.17 10.76
C ALA A 47 -6.08 0.06 11.08
N HIS A 48 -6.18 -1.08 10.39
CA HIS A 48 -5.28 -2.21 10.54
C HIS A 48 -3.84 -1.84 10.16
N ILE A 49 -3.63 -1.26 8.97
CA ILE A 49 -2.28 -0.92 8.51
C ILE A 49 -1.66 0.18 9.38
N ALA A 50 -2.44 1.19 9.78
CA ALA A 50 -1.95 2.24 10.67
C ALA A 50 -1.54 1.68 12.04
N MET A 51 -2.27 0.67 12.54
CA MET A 51 -1.94 -0.03 13.78
C MET A 51 -0.63 -0.81 13.67
N LEU A 52 -0.44 -1.57 12.57
CA LEU A 52 0.81 -2.29 12.32
C LEU A 52 2.01 -1.34 12.19
N TRP A 53 1.79 -0.14 11.64
CA TRP A 53 2.85 0.84 11.43
C TRP A 53 3.25 1.60 12.70
N GLN A 54 2.28 2.09 13.48
CA GLN A 54 2.53 3.02 14.60
C GLN A 54 2.24 2.44 15.98
N GLY A 55 1.60 1.27 16.09
CA GLY A 55 1.19 0.65 17.36
C GLY A 55 0.04 1.36 18.09
N MET A 56 -0.04 2.69 18.03
CA MET A 56 -1.18 3.48 18.52
C MET A 56 -1.44 4.66 17.58
N PRO A 57 -2.16 4.44 16.45
CA PRO A 57 -2.27 5.43 15.39
C PRO A 57 -3.23 6.56 15.74
N ASN A 58 -2.77 7.79 15.53
CA ASN A 58 -3.59 9.00 15.64
C ASN A 58 -4.28 9.33 14.29
N LYS A 59 -4.94 10.50 14.22
CA LYS A 59 -5.63 10.96 13.00
C LYS A 59 -4.67 11.19 11.82
N HIS A 60 -3.48 11.72 12.06
CA HIS A 60 -2.47 11.97 11.03
C HIS A 60 -1.89 10.66 10.49
N ASP A 61 -1.70 9.66 11.33
CA ASP A 61 -1.19 8.34 10.92
C ASP A 61 -2.18 7.62 10.01
N ARG A 62 -3.47 7.65 10.36
CA ARG A 62 -4.54 7.12 9.51
C ARG A 62 -4.62 7.85 8.18
N LYS A 63 -4.47 9.18 8.17
CA LYS A 63 -4.45 9.96 6.92
C LYS A 63 -3.26 9.58 6.03
N ARG A 64 -2.06 9.40 6.60
CA ARG A 64 -0.88 8.93 5.85
C ARG A 64 -1.06 7.52 5.31
N THR A 65 -1.65 6.65 6.11
CA THR A 65 -1.97 5.28 5.71
C THR A 65 -2.99 5.25 4.57
N GLN A 66 -4.04 6.06 4.63
CA GLN A 66 -4.98 6.24 3.52
C GLN A 66 -4.27 6.69 2.25
N ALA A 67 -3.41 7.73 2.34
CA ALA A 67 -2.66 8.22 1.20
C ALA A 67 -1.75 7.15 0.57
N LEU A 68 -1.14 6.29 1.39
CA LEU A 68 -0.39 5.14 0.90
C LEU A 68 -1.28 4.16 0.13
N LEU A 69 -2.44 3.77 0.69
CA LEU A 69 -3.35 2.82 0.04
C LEU A 69 -3.92 3.39 -1.27
N ASP A 70 -4.26 4.68 -1.30
CA ASP A 70 -4.70 5.38 -2.51
C ASP A 70 -3.60 5.42 -3.57
N LEU A 71 -2.36 5.72 -3.17
CA LEU A 71 -1.20 5.73 -4.05
C LEU A 71 -0.98 4.35 -4.68
N LEU A 72 -0.96 3.28 -3.89
CA LEU A 72 -0.79 1.91 -4.37
C LEU A 72 -1.97 1.46 -5.26
N THR A 73 -3.19 1.96 -4.98
CA THR A 73 -4.35 1.75 -5.85
C THR A 73 -4.16 2.44 -7.19
N SER A 74 -3.70 3.70 -7.19
CA SER A 74 -3.42 4.47 -8.41
C SER A 74 -2.28 3.87 -9.26
N ALA A 75 -1.36 3.15 -8.61
CA ALA A 75 -0.28 2.41 -9.24
C ALA A 75 -0.72 1.01 -9.75
N GLY A 76 -1.99 0.62 -9.56
CA GLY A 76 -2.52 -0.67 -10.00
C GLY A 76 -2.02 -1.87 -9.16
N LEU A 77 -1.55 -1.61 -7.93
CA LEU A 77 -1.09 -2.64 -7.01
C LEU A 77 -2.17 -3.09 -6.02
N LEU A 78 -3.13 -2.22 -5.74
CA LEU A 78 -4.29 -2.50 -4.88
C LEU A 78 -5.60 -2.23 -5.62
N GLN A 79 -6.65 -2.90 -5.18
CA GLN A 79 -8.03 -2.64 -5.56
C GLN A 79 -8.82 -2.26 -4.31
N HIS A 80 -9.49 -1.11 -4.32
CA HIS A 80 -10.37 -0.65 -3.24
C HIS A 80 -11.79 -1.17 -3.44
N ASP A 81 -12.32 -1.88 -2.46
CA ASP A 81 -13.73 -2.19 -2.33
C ASP A 81 -14.40 -1.12 -1.45
N GLN A 82 -15.20 -0.27 -2.09
CA GLN A 82 -15.91 0.82 -1.42
C GLN A 82 -17.04 0.35 -0.51
N GLN A 83 -17.56 -0.88 -0.69
CA GLN A 83 -18.64 -1.40 0.15
C GLN A 83 -18.10 -1.83 1.52
N THR A 84 -16.93 -2.45 1.54
CA THR A 84 -16.29 -2.95 2.77
C THR A 84 -15.23 -2.01 3.32
N ASP A 85 -14.87 -0.97 2.56
CA ASP A 85 -13.75 -0.06 2.83
C ASP A 85 -12.43 -0.82 3.06
N THR A 86 -12.15 -1.75 2.15
CA THR A 86 -10.94 -2.58 2.20
C THR A 86 -10.17 -2.55 0.88
N TRP A 87 -8.86 -2.77 0.96
CA TRP A 87 -7.95 -2.86 -0.17
C TRP A 87 -7.45 -4.28 -0.30
N THR A 88 -7.43 -4.81 -1.51
CA THR A 88 -6.87 -6.14 -1.79
C THR A 88 -5.73 -6.01 -2.80
N PRO A 89 -4.59 -6.70 -2.61
CA PRO A 89 -3.54 -6.75 -3.61
C PRO A 89 -4.05 -7.29 -4.94
N VAL A 90 -3.71 -6.58 -6.01
CA VAL A 90 -4.04 -7.00 -7.37
C VAL A 90 -3.03 -8.05 -7.79
N GLY A 91 -3.38 -9.34 -7.83
CA GLY A 91 -2.53 -10.44 -8.35
C GLY A 91 -2.27 -11.53 -7.31
N LYS A 92 -2.26 -12.83 -7.62
CA LYS A 92 -2.27 -13.55 -8.91
C LYS A 92 -3.67 -14.07 -9.28
N GLN A 93 -4.10 -13.91 -10.53
CA GLN A 93 -4.85 -14.96 -11.22
C GLN A 93 -3.84 -15.86 -11.94
#